data_AF-A0A662Z9X1-F1
#
_entry.id   AF-A0A662Z9X1-F1
#
_cell.length_a   1.000
_cell.length_b   1.000
_cell.length_c   1.000
_cell.angle_alpha   90.00
_cell.angle_beta   90.00
_cell.angle_gamma   90.00
#
_symmetry.space_group_name_H-M   'P 1'
#
loop_
_entity.id
_entity.type
_entity.pdbx_description
1 polymer ?
#
loop_
_entity_poly.entity_id
_entity_poly.type
_entity_poly.pdbx_seq_one_letter_code
_entity_poly.pdbx_strand_id
1 'polypeptide(L)'
;MSAGSIYIDDGVMLGPQVGIFTVNHEPKNIRVIKTASVHIKKNAWIGARVNLLPGVTIGENAIVGTGSVVTHDIPDNTVAVGVPAKKIKKI
;
A
#
# COMPACT_ATOMS: atom_id res chain seq x y z
N MET A 1 -22.79 1.24 -0.66
CA MET A 1 -21.39 1.64 -0.94
C MET A 1 -20.58 0.37 -1.11
N SER A 2 -19.74 0.28 -2.14
CA SER A 2 -18.80 -0.85 -2.32
C SER A 2 -17.43 -0.47 -1.76
N ALA A 3 -16.77 -1.37 -1.05
CA ALA A 3 -15.41 -1.20 -0.54
C ALA A 3 -14.64 -2.52 -0.63
N GLY A 4 -13.33 -2.45 -0.81
CA GLY A 4 -12.43 -3.60 -0.63
C GLY A 4 -12.02 -3.74 0.84
N SER A 5 -11.54 -4.91 1.23
CA SER A 5 -11.03 -5.18 2.57
C SER A 5 -9.63 -4.60 2.78
N ILE A 6 -9.30 -4.26 4.02
CA ILE A 6 -7.93 -3.94 4.44
C ILE A 6 -7.48 -5.05 5.37
N TYR A 7 -6.44 -5.79 4.99
CA TYR A 7 -5.81 -6.82 5.79
C TYR A 7 -4.50 -6.28 6.35
N ILE A 8 -4.34 -6.37 7.67
CA ILE A 8 -3.13 -5.95 8.39
C ILE A 8 -2.73 -7.12 9.28
N ASP A 9 -1.59 -7.72 8.96
CA ASP A 9 -1.05 -8.86 9.70
C ASP A 9 -0.28 -8.41 10.96
N ASP A 10 0.11 -9.39 11.78
CA ASP A 10 0.82 -9.15 13.04
C ASP A 10 2.11 -8.34 12.85
N GLY A 11 2.37 -7.42 13.79
CA GLY A 11 3.62 -6.67 13.84
C GLY A 11 3.77 -5.57 12.77
N VAL A 12 2.74 -5.31 11.95
CA VAL A 12 2.75 -4.16 11.04
C VAL A 12 2.84 -2.85 11.82
N MET A 13 3.71 -1.95 11.37
CA MET A 13 3.88 -0.61 11.93
C MET A 13 3.47 0.44 10.91
N LEU A 14 2.55 1.33 11.31
CA LEU A 14 2.08 2.43 10.47
C LEU A 14 2.56 3.77 11.04
N GLY A 15 3.27 4.54 10.22
CA GLY A 15 3.61 5.91 10.54
C GLY A 15 2.40 6.83 10.56
N PRO A 16 2.55 8.07 11.06
CA PRO A 16 1.46 9.05 11.04
C PRO A 16 0.94 9.32 9.62
N GLN A 17 -0.38 9.48 9.49
CA GLN A 17 -1.05 9.87 8.23
C GLN A 17 -0.85 8.89 7.06
N VAL A 18 -0.71 7.59 7.32
CA VAL A 18 -0.79 6.57 6.27
C VAL A 18 -2.22 6.52 5.71
N GLY A 19 -2.34 6.66 4.39
CA GLY A 19 -3.58 6.48 3.65
C GLY A 19 -3.66 5.09 3.04
N ILE A 20 -4.73 4.34 3.33
CA ILE A 20 -5.00 3.02 2.74
C ILE A 20 -6.31 3.11 1.98
N PHE A 21 -6.25 2.97 0.66
CA PHE A 21 -7.40 3.16 -0.21
C PHE A 21 -7.78 1.85 -0.88
N THR A 22 -9.06 1.46 -0.78
CA THR A 22 -9.59 0.25 -1.43
C THR A 22 -10.58 0.56 -2.54
N VAL A 23 -10.83 1.84 -2.80
CA VAL A 23 -11.83 2.34 -3.75
C VAL A 23 -11.17 3.30 -4.75
N ASN A 24 -11.49 3.14 -6.02
CA ASN A 24 -11.18 4.09 -7.09
C ASN A 24 -12.31 4.08 -8.13
N HIS A 25 -12.20 4.91 -9.16
CA HIS A 25 -13.15 4.96 -10.27
C HIS A 25 -12.52 4.41 -11.56
N GLU A 26 -13.33 3.85 -12.45
CA GLU A 26 -12.91 3.52 -13.82
C GLU A 26 -12.58 4.84 -14.57
N PRO A 27 -11.34 5.05 -15.04
CA PRO A 27 -10.97 6.29 -15.74
C PRO A 27 -11.84 6.61 -16.95
N LYS A 28 -12.35 5.59 -17.66
CA LYS A 28 -13.24 5.78 -18.81
C LYS A 28 -14.69 6.10 -18.44
N ASN A 29 -15.11 5.82 -17.21
CA ASN A 29 -16.43 6.14 -16.70
C ASN A 29 -16.38 6.31 -15.18
N ILE A 30 -16.22 7.56 -14.73
CA ILE A 30 -16.04 7.86 -13.31
C ILE A 30 -17.26 7.54 -12.44
N ARG A 31 -18.42 7.19 -13.01
CA ARG A 31 -19.58 6.72 -12.24
C ARG A 31 -19.49 5.24 -11.87
N VAL A 32 -18.56 4.50 -12.49
CA VAL A 32 -18.28 3.09 -12.18
C VAL A 32 -17.19 3.02 -11.11
N ILE A 33 -17.53 2.43 -9.97
CA ILE A 33 -16.63 2.21 -8.84
C ILE A 33 -15.85 0.91 -9.06
N LYS A 34 -14.54 0.96 -8.83
CA LYS A 34 -13.66 -0.21 -8.72
C LYS A 34 -13.19 -0.35 -7.28
N THR A 35 -13.22 -1.58 -6.79
CA THR A 35 -12.74 -1.90 -5.45
C THR A 35 -11.74 -3.03 -5.50
N ALA A 36 -10.66 -2.91 -4.74
CA ALA A 36 -9.68 -3.96 -4.58
C ALA A 36 -9.12 -3.89 -3.16
N SER A 37 -8.95 -5.07 -2.54
CA SER A 37 -8.43 -5.17 -1.19
C SER A 37 -6.95 -4.77 -1.13
N VAL A 38 -6.51 -4.29 0.03
CA VAL A 38 -5.09 -4.03 0.32
C VAL A 38 -4.64 -4.99 1.41
N HIS A 39 -3.46 -5.57 1.26
CA HIS A 39 -2.88 -6.47 2.26
C HIS A 39 -1.50 -5.98 2.69
N ILE A 40 -1.32 -5.74 3.97
CA ILE A 40 -0.04 -5.41 4.58
C ILE A 40 0.40 -6.61 5.39
N LYS A 41 1.43 -7.32 4.91
CA LYS A 41 1.92 -8.55 5.53
C LYS A 41 2.75 -8.30 6.79
N LYS A 42 2.97 -9.38 7.52
CA LYS A 42 3.65 -9.44 8.81
C LYS A 42 4.92 -8.57 8.86
N ASN A 43 5.10 -7.85 9.98
CA ASN A 43 6.27 -7.00 10.26
C ASN A 43 6.59 -5.90 9.23
N ALA A 44 5.72 -5.62 8.26
CA ALA A 44 5.96 -4.53 7.32
C ALA A 44 5.95 -3.17 8.07
N TRP A 45 6.85 -2.28 7.66
CA TRP A 45 6.94 -0.93 8.20
C TRP A 45 6.56 0.10 7.15
N ILE A 46 5.45 0.79 7.38
CA ILE A 46 4.93 1.83 6.51
C ILE A 46 5.29 3.21 7.09
N GLY A 47 6.13 3.97 6.39
CA GLY A 47 6.54 5.31 6.79
C GLY A 47 5.37 6.31 6.85
N ALA A 48 5.63 7.48 7.42
CA ALA A 48 4.61 8.52 7.55
C ALA A 48 4.12 9.00 6.17
N ARG A 49 2.86 9.41 6.05
CA ARG A 49 2.28 9.98 4.81
C ARG A 49 2.43 9.08 3.57
N VAL A 50 2.52 7.77 3.76
CA VAL A 50 2.46 6.81 2.64
C VAL A 50 1.02 6.63 2.20
N ASN A 51 0.80 6.58 0.89
CA ASN A 51 -0.50 6.24 0.29
C ASN A 51 -0.42 4.87 -0.40
N LEU A 52 -1.24 3.92 0.05
CA LEU A 52 -1.40 2.58 -0.54
C LEU A 52 -2.63 2.56 -1.45
N LEU A 53 -2.43 2.35 -2.75
CA LEU A 53 -3.54 2.31 -3.72
C LEU A 53 -4.31 0.97 -3.69
N PRO A 54 -5.53 0.93 -4.24
CA PRO A 54 -6.33 -0.30 -4.23
C PRO A 54 -5.62 -1.46 -4.92
N GLY A 55 -5.69 -2.65 -4.31
CA GLY A 55 -5.18 -3.89 -4.88
C GLY A 55 -3.72 -4.20 -4.56
N VAL A 56 -3.00 -3.33 -3.84
CA VAL A 56 -1.58 -3.58 -3.52
C VAL A 56 -1.40 -4.51 -2.33
N THR A 57 -0.35 -5.32 -2.41
CA THR A 57 0.18 -6.12 -1.31
C THR A 57 1.55 -5.59 -0.89
N ILE A 58 1.73 -5.31 0.40
CA ILE A 58 3.04 -4.99 0.99
C ILE A 58 3.62 -6.26 1.60
N GLY A 59 4.82 -6.62 1.15
CA GLY A 59 5.52 -7.84 1.52
C GLY A 59 5.90 -7.93 3.00
N GLU A 60 6.15 -9.16 3.46
CA GLU A 60 6.64 -9.44 4.81
C GLU A 60 7.99 -8.76 5.04
N ASN A 61 8.16 -8.13 6.22
CA ASN A 61 9.34 -7.32 6.58
C ASN A 61 9.65 -6.16 5.62
N ALA A 62 8.77 -5.82 4.67
CA ALA A 62 9.04 -4.74 3.73
C ALA A 62 8.99 -3.37 4.42
N ILE A 63 9.82 -2.44 3.97
CA ILE A 63 9.85 -1.06 4.45
C ILE A 63 9.43 -0.13 3.33
N VAL A 64 8.38 0.65 3.54
CA VAL A 64 7.94 1.71 2.63
C VAL A 64 8.33 3.06 3.22
N GLY A 65 9.17 3.82 2.53
CA GLY A 65 9.66 5.12 3.04
C GLY A 65 8.57 6.19 3.11
N THR A 66 8.77 7.15 4.01
CA THR A 66 7.88 8.31 4.23
C THR A 66 7.53 9.04 2.93
N GLY A 67 6.26 9.39 2.75
CA GLY A 67 5.75 10.16 1.61
C GLY A 67 5.57 9.37 0.32
N SER A 68 5.76 8.04 0.34
CA SER A 68 5.61 7.21 -0.85
C SER A 68 4.16 7.02 -1.32
N VAL A 69 4.00 6.84 -2.63
CA VAL A 69 2.72 6.41 -3.24
C VAL A 69 2.93 5.04 -3.85
N VAL A 70 2.34 4.02 -3.23
CA VAL A 70 2.47 2.61 -3.63
C VAL A 70 1.39 2.27 -4.63
N THR A 71 1.79 2.07 -5.88
CA THR A 71 0.89 1.77 -7.01
C THR A 71 0.96 0.32 -7.47
N HIS A 72 1.87 -0.47 -6.92
CA HIS A 72 2.09 -1.89 -7.22
C HIS A 72 2.59 -2.60 -5.95
N ASP A 73 2.52 -3.92 -5.94
CA ASP A 73 3.00 -4.74 -4.83
C ASP A 73 4.48 -4.46 -4.50
N ILE A 74 4.79 -4.48 -3.20
CA ILE A 74 6.16 -4.36 -2.69
C ILE A 74 6.63 -5.75 -2.25
N PRO A 75 7.74 -6.29 -2.78
CA PRO A 75 8.21 -7.62 -2.42
C PRO A 75 8.67 -7.73 -0.96
N ASP A 76 8.59 -8.94 -0.42
CA ASP A 76 9.09 -9.27 0.92
C ASP A 76 10.58 -8.90 1.08
N ASN A 77 10.99 -8.49 2.29
CA ASN A 77 12.37 -8.15 2.64
C ASN A 77 13.00 -7.10 1.69
N THR A 78 12.24 -6.07 1.32
CA THR A 78 12.75 -4.96 0.51
C THR A 78 12.44 -3.60 1.12
N VAL A 79 13.22 -2.60 0.69
CA VAL A 79 12.92 -1.19 0.96
C VAL A 79 12.43 -0.55 -0.33
N ALA A 80 11.28 0.12 -0.30
CA ALA A 80 10.71 0.86 -1.42
C ALA A 80 10.43 2.32 -1.05
N VAL A 81 10.72 3.26 -1.97
CA VAL A 81 10.54 4.70 -1.76
C VAL A 81 10.09 5.40 -3.05
N GLY A 82 9.56 6.63 -2.93
CA GLY A 82 9.20 7.50 -4.05
C GLY A 82 7.72 7.50 -4.46
N VAL A 83 7.44 8.26 -5.52
CA VAL A 83 6.13 8.45 -6.17
C VAL A 83 6.33 8.28 -7.68
N PRO A 84 6.01 7.11 -8.27
CA PRO A 84 5.56 5.89 -7.62
C PRO A 84 6.67 5.23 -6.79
N ALA A 85 6.28 4.49 -5.75
CA ALA A 85 7.21 3.75 -4.90
C ALA A 85 7.93 2.66 -5.72
N LYS A 86 9.25 2.63 -5.62
CA LYS A 86 10.11 1.63 -6.27
C LYS A 86 11.05 1.00 -5.26
N LYS A 87 11.28 -0.31 -5.38
CA LYS A 87 12.31 -1.02 -4.64
C LYS A 87 13.67 -0.35 -4.89
N ILE A 88 14.38 -0.03 -3.82
CA ILE A 88 15.74 0.52 -3.86
C ILE A 88 16.79 -0.44 -3.30
N LYS A 89 16.42 -1.37 -2.41
CA LYS A 89 17.34 -2.41 -1.92
C LYS A 89 16.59 -3.61 -1.33
N LYS A 90 17.32 -4.71 -1.13
CA LYS A 90 16.92 -5.85 -0.31
C LYS A 90 17.39 -5.62 1.14
N ILE A 91 16.67 -6.20 2.10
CA ILE A 91 17.03 -6.25 3.52
C ILE A 91 17.85 -7.52 3.78
#